data_AF-A0A3A6QBI5-F1
#
_entry.id   AF-A0A3A6QBI5-F1
#
_cell.length_a   1.000
_cell.length_b   1.000
_cell.length_c   1.000
_cell.angle_alpha   90.00
_cell.angle_beta   90.00
_cell.angle_gamma   90.00
#
_symmetry.space_group_name_H-M   'P 1'
#
loop_
_entity.id
_entity.type
_entity.pdbx_description
1 polymer ?
#
loop_
_entity_poly.entity_id
_entity_poly.type
_entity_poly.pdbx_seq_one_letter_code
_entity_poly.pdbx_strand_id
1 'polypeptide(L)'
;MTTQSKPRTSRWVSAFLLLALLLIGVALTIVLDERVLISHAYSVPMMLFRSTTYGLLFMKAQKRHFVPIVVLAVFNELFIFLTWSGAITLW
;
A
#
# COMPACT_ATOMS: atom_id res chain seq x y z
N MET A 1 16.77 -32.93 -11.86
CA MET A 1 16.19 -31.99 -10.88
C MET A 1 16.90 -30.65 -11.03
N THR A 2 16.31 -29.71 -11.76
CA THR A 2 16.87 -28.36 -11.93
C THR A 2 16.45 -27.51 -10.73
N THR A 3 17.40 -27.27 -9.82
CA THR A 3 17.24 -26.34 -8.69
C THR A 3 17.05 -24.93 -9.23
N GLN A 4 15.79 -24.47 -9.32
CA GLN A 4 15.49 -23.06 -9.52
C GLN A 4 15.98 -22.27 -8.29
N SER A 5 17.15 -21.65 -8.40
CA SER A 5 17.58 -20.62 -7.47
C SER A 5 16.64 -19.42 -7.62
N LYS A 6 15.87 -19.13 -6.56
CA LYS A 6 15.09 -17.87 -6.50
C LYS A 6 16.05 -16.70 -6.79
N PRO A 7 15.69 -15.73 -7.65
CA PRO A 7 16.52 -14.57 -7.86
C PRO A 7 16.70 -13.87 -6.51
N ARG A 8 17.93 -13.90 -5.98
CA ARG A 8 18.32 -13.10 -4.82
C ARG A 8 18.37 -11.66 -5.30
N THR A 9 17.23 -10.97 -5.22
CA THR A 9 17.19 -9.52 -5.42
C THR A 9 18.20 -8.92 -4.43
N SER A 10 19.23 -8.23 -4.95
CA SER A 10 20.28 -7.65 -4.12
C SER A 10 19.65 -6.76 -3.05
N ARG A 11 20.06 -6.93 -1.78
CA ARG A 11 19.56 -6.12 -0.65
C ARG A 11 19.60 -4.62 -0.96
N TRP A 12 20.60 -4.19 -1.73
CA TRP A 12 20.77 -2.83 -2.19
C TRP A 12 19.68 -2.36 -3.16
N VAL A 13 19.26 -3.23 -4.08
CA VAL A 13 18.17 -2.92 -5.02
C VAL A 13 16.84 -2.81 -4.27
N SER A 14 16.60 -3.71 -3.29
CA SER A 14 15.41 -3.62 -2.44
C SER A 14 15.42 -2.36 -1.57
N ALA A 15 16.56 -1.98 -1.02
CA ALA A 15 16.70 -0.76 -0.21
C ALA A 15 16.53 0.50 -1.06
N PHE A 16 17.08 0.53 -2.28
CA PHE A 16 16.92 1.62 -3.22
C PHE A 16 15.46 1.79 -3.66
N LEU A 17 14.76 0.69 -3.94
CA LEU A 17 13.32 0.72 -4.26
C LEU A 17 12.49 1.23 -3.09
N LEU A 18 12.80 0.82 -1.86
CA LEU A 18 12.13 1.34 -0.66
C LEU A 18 12.40 2.83 -0.46
N LEU A 19 13.64 3.28 -0.66
CA LEU A 19 14.00 4.69 -0.59
C LEU A 19 13.28 5.50 -1.66
N ALA A 20 13.21 5.02 -2.90
CA ALA A 20 12.47 5.68 -3.97
C ALA A 20 10.96 5.77 -3.66
N LEU A 21 10.35 4.69 -3.15
CA LEU A 21 8.96 4.68 -2.70
C LEU A 21 8.72 5.68 -1.55
N LEU A 22 9.66 5.76 -0.60
CA LEU A 22 9.60 6.72 0.51
C LEU A 22 9.65 8.15 0.01
N LEU A 23 10.61 8.48 -0.87
CA LEU A 23 10.79 9.81 -1.43
C LEU A 23 9.58 10.23 -2.29
N ILE A 24 9.01 9.30 -3.06
CA ILE A 24 7.76 9.53 -3.79
C ILE A 24 6.61 9.79 -2.81
N GLY A 25 6.52 9.02 -1.73
CA GLY A 25 5.53 9.22 -0.68
C GLY A 25 5.61 10.62 -0.07
N VAL A 26 6.82 11.05 0.33
CA VAL A 26 7.08 12.38 0.90
C VAL A 26 6.79 13.50 -0.11
N ALA A 27 7.20 13.34 -1.37
CA ALA A 27 6.90 14.32 -2.41
C ALA A 27 5.39 14.44 -2.65
N LEU A 28 4.65 13.32 -2.61
CA LEU A 28 3.21 13.32 -2.71
C LEU A 28 2.55 14.01 -1.50
N THR A 29 3.02 13.79 -0.27
CA THR A 29 2.47 14.49 0.91
C THR A 29 2.75 15.99 0.92
N ILE A 30 3.87 16.44 0.37
CA ILE A 30 4.21 17.88 0.30
C ILE A 30 3.44 18.59 -0.81
N VAL A 31 3.19 17.91 -1.94
CA VAL A 31 2.58 18.51 -3.13
C VAL A 31 1.06 18.39 -3.15
N LEU A 32 0.50 17.33 -2.57
CA LEU A 32 -0.96 17.15 -2.53
C LEU A 32 -1.54 17.71 -1.24
N ASP A 33 -2.37 18.74 -1.41
CA ASP A 33 -3.36 19.18 -0.42
C ASP A 33 -4.13 17.95 0.07
N GLU A 34 -4.21 17.75 1.40
CA GLU A 34 -4.83 16.57 2.02
C GLU A 34 -6.20 16.26 1.42
N ARG A 35 -6.98 17.31 1.11
CA ARG A 35 -8.31 17.18 0.52
C ARG A 35 -8.27 16.53 -0.86
N VAL A 36 -7.26 16.84 -1.66
CA VAL A 36 -7.05 16.26 -2.99
C VAL A 36 -6.56 14.82 -2.85
N LEU A 37 -5.65 14.55 -1.90
CA LEU A 37 -5.14 13.20 -1.63
C LEU A 37 -6.27 12.24 -1.21
N ILE A 38 -7.14 12.69 -0.31
CA ILE A 38 -8.27 11.91 0.18
C ILE A 38 -9.34 11.74 -0.90
N SER A 39 -9.64 12.79 -1.66
CA SER A 39 -10.59 12.72 -2.79
C SER A 39 -10.13 11.68 -3.83
N HIS A 40 -8.83 11.63 -4.12
CA HIS A 40 -8.26 10.57 -4.96
C HIS A 40 -8.21 9.20 -4.27
N ALA A 41 -8.06 9.14 -2.95
CA ALA A 41 -8.11 7.87 -2.21
C ALA A 41 -9.49 7.19 -2.32
N TYR A 42 -10.57 7.96 -2.29
CA TYR A 42 -11.94 7.50 -2.55
C TYR A 42 -12.33 7.45 -4.03
N SER A 43 -11.41 7.83 -4.93
CA SER A 43 -11.68 7.70 -6.35
C SER A 43 -11.87 6.23 -6.73
N VAL A 44 -12.83 5.98 -7.62
CA VAL A 44 -13.12 4.64 -8.14
C VAL A 44 -11.85 3.90 -8.63
N PRO A 45 -10.91 4.56 -9.34
CA PRO A 45 -9.65 3.91 -9.74
C PRO A 45 -8.82 3.41 -8.56
N MET A 46 -8.73 4.19 -7.48
CA MET A 46 -7.91 3.85 -6.32
C MET A 46 -8.57 2.77 -5.44
N MET A 47 -9.90 2.81 -5.31
CA MET A 47 -10.64 1.72 -4.66
C MET A 47 -10.48 0.40 -5.42
N LEU A 48 -10.63 0.42 -6.76
CA LEU A 48 -10.43 -0.77 -7.60
C LEU A 48 -9.01 -1.31 -7.49
N PHE A 49 -8.00 -0.44 -7.50
CA PHE A 49 -6.60 -0.84 -7.35
C PHE A 49 -6.36 -1.53 -6.01
N ARG A 50 -6.87 -0.97 -4.91
CA ARG A 50 -6.74 -1.54 -3.56
C ARG A 50 -7.46 -2.89 -3.44
N SER A 51 -8.71 -2.98 -3.88
CA SER A 51 -9.48 -4.23 -3.89
C SER A 51 -8.80 -5.32 -4.73
N THR A 52 -8.29 -4.96 -5.91
CA THR A 52 -7.56 -5.91 -6.78
C THR A 52 -6.26 -6.38 -6.12
N THR A 53 -5.52 -5.47 -5.50
CA THR A 53 -4.27 -5.79 -4.80
C THR A 53 -4.51 -6.75 -3.63
N TYR A 54 -5.48 -6.44 -2.76
CA TYR A 54 -5.83 -7.34 -1.65
C TYR A 54 -6.38 -8.67 -2.16
N GLY A 55 -7.21 -8.67 -3.20
CA GLY A 55 -7.71 -9.90 -3.83
C GLY A 55 -6.58 -10.79 -4.35
N LEU A 56 -5.61 -10.22 -5.07
CA LEU A 56 -4.44 -10.96 -5.56
C LEU A 56 -3.57 -11.49 -4.42
N LEU A 57 -3.39 -10.70 -3.35
CA LEU A 57 -2.68 -11.15 -2.15
C LEU A 57 -3.40 -12.33 -1.49
N PHE A 58 -4.73 -12.28 -1.37
CA PHE A 58 -5.53 -13.38 -0.85
C PHE A 58 -5.45 -14.64 -1.70
N MET A 59 -5.54 -14.51 -3.02
CA MET A 59 -5.46 -15.65 -3.94
C MET A 59 -4.10 -16.36 -3.90
N LYS A 60 -3.00 -15.61 -3.66
CA LYS A 60 -1.65 -16.17 -3.61
C LYS A 60 -1.15 -16.51 -2.20
N ALA A 61 -1.79 -16.00 -1.15
CA ALA A 61 -1.34 -16.21 0.22
C ALA A 61 -1.66 -17.62 0.74
N GLN A 62 -0.79 -18.15 1.58
CA GLN A 62 -1.11 -19.32 2.39
C GLN A 62 -2.10 -18.92 3.48
N LYS A 63 -2.96 -19.85 3.93
CA LYS A 63 -4.00 -19.61 4.94
C LYS A 63 -3.49 -18.89 6.21
N ARG A 64 -2.23 -19.14 6.61
CA ARG A 64 -1.56 -18.48 7.74
C ARG A 64 -1.39 -16.96 7.57
N HIS A 65 -1.43 -16.45 6.35
CA HIS A 65 -1.21 -15.03 6.04
C HIS A 65 -2.50 -14.26 5.75
N PHE A 66 -3.66 -14.92 5.83
CA PHE A 66 -4.94 -14.25 5.60
C PHE A 66 -5.22 -13.19 6.67
N VAL A 67 -5.04 -13.55 7.94
CA VAL A 67 -5.24 -12.63 9.08
C VAL A 67 -4.41 -11.35 8.93
N PRO A 68 -3.07 -11.39 8.71
CA PRO A 68 -2.31 -10.16 8.53
C PRO A 68 -2.71 -9.38 7.28
N ILE A 69 -3.18 -10.02 6.20
CA ILE A 69 -3.69 -9.31 5.01
C ILE A 69 -5.00 -8.58 5.32
N VAL A 70 -5.94 -9.21 6.05
CA VAL A 70 -7.18 -8.54 6.51
C VAL A 70 -6.84 -7.34 7.38
N VAL A 71 -5.97 -7.53 8.38
CA VAL A 71 -5.59 -6.46 9.30
C VAL A 71 -5.01 -5.27 8.52
N LEU A 72 -4.16 -5.53 7.54
CA LEU A 72 -3.56 -4.48 6.71
C LEU A 72 -4.60 -3.77 5.83
N ALA A 73 -5.57 -4.50 5.27
CA ALA A 73 -6.66 -3.91 4.49
C ALA A 73 -7.58 -3.04 5.34
N VAL A 74 -7.98 -3.53 6.52
CA VAL A 74 -8.84 -2.80 7.47
C VAL A 74 -8.12 -1.57 8.00
N PHE A 75 -6.84 -1.70 8.37
CA PHE A 75 -6.07 -0.56 8.86
C PHE A 75 -5.90 0.52 7.78
N ASN A 76 -5.63 0.13 6.53
CA ASN A 76 -5.52 1.07 5.42
C ASN A 76 -6.85 1.81 5.17
N GLU A 77 -7.98 1.11 5.21
CA GLU A 77 -9.30 1.74 5.05
C GLU A 77 -9.65 2.65 6.23
N LEU A 78 -9.35 2.21 7.45
CA LEU A 78 -9.58 3.01 8.66
C LEU A 78 -8.74 4.30 8.64
N PHE A 79 -7.48 4.20 8.21
CA PHE A 79 -6.62 5.37 8.08
C PHE A 79 -7.21 6.38 7.08
N ILE A 80 -7.59 5.93 5.88
CA ILE A 80 -8.18 6.78 4.84
C ILE A 80 -9.50 7.40 5.32
N PHE A 81 -10.34 6.65 6.04
CA PHE A 81 -11.58 7.15 6.61
C PHE A 81 -11.34 8.19 7.72
N LEU A 82 -10.36 7.97 8.60
CA LEU A 82 -10.00 8.93 9.64
C LEU A 82 -9.44 10.23 9.05
N THR A 83 -8.67 10.13 7.97
CA THR A 83 -8.21 11.32 7.24
C THR A 83 -9.39 12.04 6.56
N TRP A 84 -10.32 11.31 5.94
CA TRP A 84 -11.49 11.90 5.28
C TRP A 84 -12.49 12.56 6.23
N SER A 85 -12.74 11.94 7.38
CA SER A 85 -13.60 12.52 8.42
C SER A 85 -12.97 13.73 9.12
N GLY A 86 -11.71 14.04 8.83
CA GLY A 86 -10.96 15.10 9.51
C GLY A 86 -10.61 14.76 10.96
N ALA A 87 -10.75 13.49 11.36
CA ALA A 87 -10.38 13.03 12.69
C ALA A 87 -8.86 12.93 12.87
N ILE A 88 -8.13 12.72 11.78
CA ILE A 88 -6.66 12.72 11.74
C ILE A 88 -6.22 13.59 10.55
N THR A 89 -5.30 14.51 10.81
CA THR A 89 -4.59 15.28 9.80
C THR A 89 -3.20 14.69 9.57
N LEU A 90 -2.73 14.71 8.33
CA LEU A 90 -1.41 14.33 7.83
C LEU A 90 -0.34 15.41 8.02
N TRP A 91 -0.66 16.52 8.70
CA TRP A 91 0.26 17.62 9.08
C TRP A 91 1.01 17.35 10.38
#